data_AF-A0ABD5PUI3-F1
#
_entry.id   AF-A0ABD5PUI3-F1
#
_cell.length_a   1.000
_cell.length_b   1.000
_cell.length_c   1.000
_cell.angle_alpha   90.00
_cell.angle_beta   90.00
_cell.angle_gamma   90.00
#
_symmetry.space_group_name_H-M   'P 1'
#
loop_
_entity.id
_entity.type
_entity.pdbx_description
1 polymer ?
#
loop_
_entity_poly.entity_id
_entity_poly.type
_entity_poly.pdbx_seq_one_letter_code
_entity_poly.pdbx_strand_id
1 'polypeptide(L)' 'MDSGRSTGPARSPDRSTILVEAELARAIERLEITKVETLLELADRMELPNEVVEQLETAKTEMETGLDRAQELTAI' A
#
# COMPACT_ATOMS: atom_id res chain seq x y z
N MET A 1 -7.92 19.25 -44.41
CA MET A 1 -6.85 18.24 -44.40
C MET A 1 -5.91 18.57 -43.25
N ASP A 2 -5.92 17.66 -42.29
CA ASP A 2 -4.95 17.36 -41.23
C ASP A 2 -4.13 18.48 -40.57
N SER A 3 -4.60 18.93 -39.39
CA SER A 3 -3.78 19.65 -38.43
C SER A 3 -3.09 18.62 -37.53
N GLY A 4 -1.88 18.21 -37.93
CA GLY A 4 -1.02 17.32 -37.17
C GLY A 4 -0.66 17.92 -35.82
N ARG A 5 -1.47 17.66 -34.79
CA ARG A 5 -1.13 17.90 -33.40
C ARG A 5 -0.07 16.85 -33.03
N SER A 6 1.19 17.23 -33.16
CA SER A 6 2.32 16.44 -32.66
C SER A 6 2.15 16.25 -31.16
N THR A 7 1.62 15.09 -30.76
CA THR A 7 1.73 14.60 -29.40
C THR A 7 3.17 14.13 -29.25
N GLY A 8 4.06 15.03 -28.81
CA GLY A 8 5.41 14.66 -28.38
C GLY A 8 5.33 13.52 -27.36
N PRO A 9 6.34 12.62 -27.32
CA PRO A 9 6.28 11.43 -26.48
C PRO A 9 6.04 11.85 -25.03
N ALA A 10 5.10 11.16 -24.36
CA ALA A 10 4.88 11.30 -22.94
C ALA A 10 6.24 11.19 -22.23
N ARG A 11 6.61 12.22 -21.45
CA ARG A 11 7.83 12.16 -20.65
C ARG A 11 7.71 10.96 -19.72
N SER A 12 8.66 10.03 -19.81
CA SER A 12 8.81 9.00 -18.79
C SER A 12 8.97 9.67 -17.42
N PRO A 13 8.29 9.16 -16.37
CA PRO A 13 8.43 9.71 -15.03
C PRO A 13 9.91 9.67 -14.65
N ASP A 14 10.40 10.78 -14.08
CA ASP A 14 11.78 10.81 -13.60
C ASP A 14 11.92 9.95 -12.34
N ARG A 15 13.16 9.60 -12.00
CA ARG A 15 13.47 8.75 -10.83
C ARG A 15 12.96 9.35 -9.51
N SER A 16 12.87 10.68 -9.41
CA SER A 16 12.37 11.34 -8.21
C SER A 16 10.87 11.14 -8.03
N THR A 17 10.11 11.14 -9.13
CA THR A 17 8.68 10.86 -9.14
C THR A 17 8.41 9.43 -8.68
N ILE A 18 9.18 8.46 -9.19
CA ILE A 18 9.06 7.04 -8.81
C ILE A 18 9.32 6.84 -7.31
N LEU A 19 10.33 7.53 -6.75
CA LEU A 19 10.64 7.43 -5.34
C LEU A 19 9.52 7.98 -4.46
N VAL A 20 8.97 9.15 -4.80
CA VAL A 20 7.86 9.78 -4.07
C VAL A 20 6.61 8.89 -4.12
N GLU A 21 6.28 8.33 -5.28
CA GLU A 21 5.15 7.41 -5.42
C GLU A 21 5.33 6.15 -4.56
N ALA A 22 6.55 5.59 -4.52
CA ALA A 22 6.85 4.44 -3.68
C ALA A 22 6.80 4.76 -2.18
N GLU A 23 7.28 5.93 -1.75
CA GLU A 23 7.16 6.39 -0.36
C GLU A 23 5.70 6.59 0.05
N LEU A 24 4.90 7.20 -0.82
CA LEU A 24 3.47 7.37 -0.59
C LEU A 24 2.76 6.02 -0.47
N ALA A 25 3.04 5.08 -1.36
CA ALA A 25 2.48 3.72 -1.30
C ALA A 25 2.83 3.04 0.03
N ARG A 26 4.09 3.12 0.49
CA ARG A 26 4.50 2.58 1.80
C ARG A 26 3.81 3.27 2.98
N ALA A 27 3.59 4.58 2.89
CA ALA A 27 2.88 5.31 3.94
C ALA A 27 1.40 4.87 4.03
N ILE A 28 0.78 4.61 2.88
CA ILE A 28 -0.59 4.05 2.80
C ILE A 28 -0.62 2.67 3.46
N GLU A 29 0.28 1.76 3.06
CA GLU A 29 0.37 0.40 3.65
C GLU A 29 0.52 0.45 5.18
N ARG A 30 1.41 1.30 5.70
CA ARG A 30 1.58 1.49 7.17
C ARG A 30 0.31 1.99 7.86
N LEU A 31 -0.44 2.88 7.21
CA LEU A 31 -1.71 3.38 7.74
C LEU A 31 -2.76 2.26 7.76
N GLU A 32 -2.81 1.45 6.71
CA GLU A 32 -3.74 0.33 6.64
C GLU A 32 -3.40 -0.74 7.69
N ILE A 33 -2.11 -1.04 7.94
CA ILE A 33 -1.68 -1.93 9.03
C ILE A 33 -2.18 -1.39 10.38
N THR A 34 -1.96 -0.10 10.65
CA THR A 34 -2.44 0.55 11.88
C THR A 34 -3.96 0.44 12.04
N LYS A 35 -4.71 0.54 10.93
CA LYS A 35 -6.16 0.34 10.94
C LYS A 35 -6.53 -1.10 11.32
N VAL A 36 -5.85 -2.10 10.76
CA VAL A 36 -6.11 -3.51 11.11
C VAL A 36 -5.76 -3.80 12.56
N GLU A 37 -4.65 -3.27 13.08
CA GLU A 37 -4.30 -3.38 14.50
C GLU A 37 -5.36 -2.76 15.41
N THR A 38 -5.90 -1.61 15.02
CA THR A 38 -7.01 -0.96 15.75
C THR A 38 -8.27 -1.83 15.72
N LEU A 39 -8.58 -2.46 14.58
CA LEU A 39 -9.72 -3.36 14.45
C LEU A 39 -9.55 -4.63 15.29
N LEU A 40 -8.33 -5.17 15.40
CA LEU A 40 -8.03 -6.31 16.27
C LEU A 40 -8.23 -5.96 17.75
N GLU A 41 -7.74 -4.81 18.19
CA GLU A 41 -7.98 -4.33 19.57
C GLU A 41 -9.47 -4.12 19.85
N LEU A 42 -10.22 -3.59 18.88
CA LEU A 42 -11.69 -3.47 19.01
C LEU A 42 -12.38 -4.84 19.02
N ALA A 43 -11.92 -5.78 18.19
CA ALA A 43 -12.48 -7.13 18.12
C ALA A 43 -12.31 -7.87 19.45
N ASP A 44 -11.13 -7.75 20.08
CA ASP A 44 -10.85 -8.29 21.42
C ASP A 44 -11.80 -7.69 22.47
N ARG A 45 -11.91 -6.35 22.51
CA ARG A 45 -12.80 -5.64 23.45
C ARG A 45 -14.27 -5.96 23.31
N MET A 46 -14.70 -6.28 22.09
CA MET A 46 -16.08 -6.60 21.76
C MET A 46 -16.37 -8.11 21.82
N GLU A 47 -15.37 -8.93 22.14
CA GLU A 47 -15.45 -10.39 22.13
C GLU A 47 -16.01 -10.91 20.80
N LEU A 48 -15.53 -10.35 19.67
CA LEU A 48 -15.98 -10.77 18.35
C LEU A 48 -15.62 -12.23 18.07
N PRO A 49 -16.38 -12.92 17.19
CA PRO A 49 -16.10 -14.31 16.84
C PRO A 49 -14.68 -14.49 16.28
N ASN A 50 -14.05 -15.62 16.61
CA ASN A 50 -12.71 -15.97 16.13
C ASN A 50 -12.56 -15.88 14.61
N GLU A 51 -13.60 -16.21 13.85
CA GLU A 51 -13.59 -16.09 12.38
C GLU A 51 -13.26 -14.66 11.92
N VAL A 52 -13.76 -13.64 12.63
CA VAL A 52 -13.47 -12.22 12.32
C VAL A 52 -12.03 -11.88 12.71
N VAL A 53 -11.58 -12.35 13.88
CA VAL A 53 -10.22 -12.10 14.37
C VAL A 53 -9.18 -12.74 13.44
N GLU A 54 -9.37 -14.01 13.07
CA GLU A 54 -8.47 -14.75 12.16
C GLU A 54 -8.36 -14.08 10.79
N GLN A 55 -9.47 -13.55 10.25
CA GLN A 55 -9.44 -12.79 9.00
C GLN A 55 -8.61 -11.51 9.12
N LEU A 56 -8.73 -10.78 10.23
CA LEU A 56 -7.95 -9.57 10.49
C LEU A 56 -6.47 -9.87 10.70
N GLU A 57 -6.12 -10.93 11.43
CA GLU A 57 -4.73 -11.37 11.62
C GLU A 57 -4.08 -11.81 10.30
N THR A 58 -4.84 -12.52 9.46
CA THR A 58 -4.40 -12.92 8.11
C THR A 58 -4.12 -11.68 7.27
N ALA A 59 -5.07 -10.74 7.22
CA ALA A 59 -4.90 -9.49 6.48
C ALA A 59 -3.67 -8.70 6.98
N LYS A 60 -3.47 -8.60 8.29
CA LYS A 60 -2.29 -7.94 8.88
C LYS A 60 -0.99 -8.57 8.36
N THR A 61 -0.90 -9.90 8.40
CA THR A 61 0.29 -10.65 7.97
C THR A 61 0.59 -10.43 6.47
N GLU A 62 -0.44 -10.43 5.63
CA GLU A 62 -0.30 -10.17 4.19
C GLU A 62 0.22 -8.76 3.92
N MET A 63 -0.28 -7.77 4.65
CA MET A 63 0.12 -6.37 4.52
C MET A 63 1.54 -6.12 5.02
N GLU A 64 1.94 -6.70 6.16
CA GLU A 64 3.32 -6.64 6.65
C GLU A 64 4.28 -7.26 5.62
N THR A 65 3.93 -8.43 5.08
CA THR A 65 4.71 -9.09 4.02
C THR A 65 4.80 -8.23 2.76
N GLY A 66 3.71 -7.58 2.36
CA GLY A 66 3.66 -6.67 1.21
C GLY A 66 4.56 -5.44 1.40
N LEU A 67 4.50 -4.84 2.60
CA LEU A 67 5.30 -3.67 2.96
C LEU A 67 6.81 -4.00 2.97
N ASP A 68 7.20 -5.15 3.51
CA ASP A 68 8.60 -5.60 3.53
C ASP A 68 9.13 -5.78 2.10
N ARG A 69 8.37 -6.45 1.24
CA ARG A 69 8.72 -6.60 -0.19
C ARG A 69 8.84 -5.25 -0.90
N ALA A 70 7.94 -4.31 -0.61
CA ALA A 70 7.99 -2.97 -1.19
C ALA A 70 9.23 -2.18 -0.75
N GLN A 71 9.70 -2.40 0.49
CA GLN A 71 10.96 -1.82 0.97
C GLN A 71 12.16 -2.43 0.24
N GLU A 72 12.21 -3.75 0.12
CA GLU A 72 13.30 -4.45 -0.59
C GLU A 72 13.44 -3.99 -2.05
N LEU A 73 12.32 -3.85 -2.77
CA LEU A 73 12.29 -3.44 -4.18
C LEU A 73 12.78 -2.01 -4.43
N THR A 74 12.83 -1.18 -3.39
CA THR A 74 13.16 0.25 -3.51
C THR A 74 14.44 0.65 -2.78
N ALA A 75 15.09 -0.30 -2.09
CA ALA A 75 16.39 -0.13 -1.45
C ALA A 75 17.59 -0.09 -2.44
N ILE A 76 17.34 0.18 -3.72
CA ILE A 76 18.29 0.07 -4.86
C ILE A 76 18.77 1.44 -5.37
#